data_AF-A0A8T2RC81-F1
#
_entry.id   AF-A0A8T2RC81-F1
#
_cell.length_a   1.000
_cell.length_b   1.000
_cell.length_c   1.000
_cell.angle_alpha   90.00
_cell.angle_beta   90.00
_cell.angle_gamma   90.00
#
_symmetry.space_group_name_H-M   'P 1'
#
loop_
_entity.id
_entity.type
_entity.pdbx_description
1 polymer ?
#
loop_
_entity_poly.entity_id
_entity_poly.type
_entity_poly.pdbx_seq_one_letter_code
_entity_poly.pdbx_strand_id
1 'polypeptide(L)'
;MHCREHLHIALAEEMQKNGFFSSIEDTELWEKSLKATFLRMDGEVRDRSSTGAGQNGSIANMFPDTVGSTAVVAVLSFRHIVVANCGDSRAVLCRNGQAIPLSVDHKPDREDEMARIEAAGGKVICWNGWRVLGVLAMSRAIGDHFLEPYIIAEPEVTMLRRSHKDECLILASDGLWDVISNRDACLIARRCLAAKKDAQFAATALVQEAHEKGSSDNISVVVIDLRHGATGTIR
;
A
#
# COMPACT_ATOMS: atom_id res chain seq x y z
N MET A 1 5.30 11.43 6.73
CA MET A 1 5.35 11.05 8.16
C MET A 1 3.95 10.80 8.73
N HIS A 2 2.94 11.62 8.38
CA HIS A 2 1.55 11.53 8.88
C HIS A 2 0.94 10.12 8.82
N CYS A 3 0.91 9.47 7.64
CA CYS A 3 0.28 8.15 7.47
C CYS A 3 0.89 7.06 8.36
N ARG A 4 2.21 7.04 8.53
CA ARG A 4 2.92 6.08 9.39
C ARG A 4 2.41 6.15 10.84
N GLU A 5 2.18 7.35 11.35
CA GLU A 5 1.85 7.59 12.75
C GLU A 5 0.36 7.47 13.05
N HIS A 6 -0.51 7.79 12.09
CA HIS A 6 -1.94 7.98 12.37
C HIS A 6 -2.86 6.99 11.65
N LEU A 7 -2.45 6.38 10.53
CA LEU A 7 -3.36 5.57 9.71
C LEU A 7 -3.87 4.33 10.47
N HIS A 8 -3.01 3.67 11.24
CA HIS A 8 -3.40 2.51 12.05
C HIS A 8 -4.29 2.89 13.23
N ILE A 9 -4.13 4.10 13.78
CA ILE A 9 -4.98 4.64 14.84
C ILE A 9 -6.37 4.96 14.28
N ALA A 10 -6.42 5.69 13.15
CA ALA A 10 -7.66 6.00 12.45
C ALA A 10 -8.42 4.71 12.07
N LEU A 11 -7.72 3.68 11.60
CA LEU A 11 -8.33 2.38 11.31
C LEU A 11 -8.95 1.74 12.54
N ALA A 12 -8.25 1.73 13.68
CA ALA A 12 -8.78 1.18 14.92
C ALA A 12 -10.05 1.93 15.37
N GLU A 13 -10.09 3.25 15.23
CA GLU A 13 -11.26 4.07 15.54
C GLU A 13 -12.43 3.81 14.58
N GLU A 14 -12.20 3.72 13.27
CA GLU A 14 -13.24 3.42 12.28
C GLU A 14 -13.83 2.01 12.49
N MET A 15 -12.99 1.03 12.84
CA MET A 15 -13.44 -0.31 13.19
C MET A 15 -14.33 -0.30 14.45
N GLN A 16 -13.94 0.45 15.49
CA GLN A 16 -14.75 0.59 16.70
C GLN A 16 -16.10 1.24 16.40
N LYS A 17 -16.12 2.32 15.61
CA LYS A 17 -17.35 3.02 15.20
C LYS A 17 -18.31 2.10 14.43
N ASN A 18 -17.79 1.24 13.56
CA ASN A 18 -18.61 0.33 12.76
C ASN A 18 -18.98 -0.98 13.49
N GLY A 19 -18.69 -1.11 14.79
CA GLY A 19 -19.18 -2.24 15.60
C GLY A 19 -18.42 -3.55 15.42
N PHE A 20 -17.10 -3.49 15.21
CA PHE A 20 -16.21 -4.62 14.87
C PHE A 20 -16.36 -5.92 15.70
N PHE A 21 -16.86 -5.84 16.94
CA PHE A 21 -16.95 -6.99 17.84
C PHE A 21 -17.89 -8.12 17.38
N SER A 22 -18.74 -7.91 16.38
CA SER A 22 -19.72 -8.91 15.93
C SER A 22 -19.40 -9.60 14.60
N SER A 23 -18.50 -9.09 13.75
CA SER A 23 -18.41 -9.55 12.34
C SER A 23 -17.03 -9.41 11.68
N ILE A 24 -16.00 -10.04 12.26
CA ILE A 24 -14.63 -10.00 11.70
C ILE A 24 -14.48 -10.67 10.32
N GLU A 25 -15.49 -11.44 9.89
CA GLU A 25 -15.55 -12.12 8.59
C GLU A 25 -16.29 -11.31 7.51
N ASP A 26 -16.81 -10.14 7.87
CA ASP A 26 -17.60 -9.31 6.97
C ASP A 26 -16.70 -8.46 6.07
N THR A 27 -16.63 -8.84 4.79
CA THR A 27 -15.81 -8.16 3.79
C THR A 27 -16.31 -6.73 3.53
N GLU A 28 -17.63 -6.49 3.56
CA GLU A 28 -18.21 -5.16 3.35
C GLU A 28 -17.85 -4.22 4.50
N LEU A 29 -17.85 -4.73 5.74
CA LEU A 29 -17.43 -3.98 6.92
C LEU A 29 -15.95 -3.54 6.84
N TRP A 30 -15.07 -4.45 6.40
CA TRP A 30 -13.66 -4.15 6.19
C TRP A 30 -13.47 -3.12 5.08
N GLU A 31 -14.13 -3.31 3.94
CA GLU A 31 -14.07 -2.38 2.83
C GLU A 31 -14.54 -0.99 3.26
N LYS A 32 -15.72 -0.88 3.88
CA LYS A 32 -16.27 0.39 4.38
C LYS A 32 -15.30 1.08 5.34
N SER A 33 -14.76 0.35 6.31
CA SER A 33 -13.94 0.94 7.36
C SER A 33 -12.55 1.35 6.86
N LEU A 34 -11.94 0.56 5.96
CA LEU A 34 -10.67 0.91 5.33
C LEU A 34 -10.83 2.10 4.37
N LYS A 35 -11.91 2.14 3.58
CA LYS A 35 -12.24 3.32 2.76
C LYS A 35 -12.42 4.57 3.61
N ALA A 36 -13.23 4.50 4.67
CA ALA A 36 -13.42 5.61 5.61
C ALA A 36 -12.10 6.07 6.24
N THR A 37 -11.22 5.13 6.59
CA THR A 37 -9.89 5.44 7.13
C THR A 37 -9.05 6.24 6.13
N PHE A 38 -8.92 5.77 4.89
CA PHE A 38 -8.09 6.44 3.89
C PHE A 38 -8.63 7.83 3.53
N LEU A 39 -9.96 7.97 3.37
CA LEU A 39 -10.60 9.25 3.12
C LEU A 39 -10.44 10.24 4.30
N ARG A 40 -10.49 9.74 5.54
CA ARG A 40 -10.19 10.56 6.72
C ARG A 40 -8.72 11.00 6.73
N MET A 41 -7.80 10.08 6.47
CA MET A 41 -6.37 10.38 6.41
C MET A 41 -6.06 11.44 5.34
N ASP A 42 -6.75 11.37 4.21
CA ASP A 42 -6.65 12.33 3.12
C ASP A 42 -7.17 13.73 3.52
N GLY A 43 -8.35 13.80 4.16
CA GLY A 43 -8.89 15.04 4.71
C GLY A 43 -7.98 15.68 5.78
N GLU A 44 -7.37 14.88 6.65
CA GLU A 44 -6.42 15.37 7.65
C GLU A 44 -5.15 15.98 7.03
N VAL A 45 -4.69 15.44 5.89
CA VAL A 45 -3.55 16.02 5.13
C VAL A 45 -3.95 17.37 4.54
N ARG A 46 -5.16 17.49 3.97
CA ARG A 46 -5.69 18.75 3.43
C ARG A 46 -5.75 19.86 4.48
N ASP A 47 -6.28 19.54 5.65
CA ASP A 47 -6.46 20.50 6.74
C ASP A 47 -5.10 20.99 7.28
N ARG A 48 -4.07 20.15 7.23
CA ARG A 48 -2.69 20.54 7.60
C ARG A 48 -2.06 21.46 6.56
N SER A 49 -2.28 21.19 5.28
CA SER A 49 -1.81 22.04 4.18
C SER A 49 -2.41 23.45 4.23
N SER A 50 -3.67 23.57 4.66
CA SER A 50 -4.34 24.87 4.80
C SER A 50 -3.94 25.67 6.05
N THR A 51 -3.58 24.99 7.15
CA THR A 51 -3.16 25.64 8.42
C THR A 51 -1.69 26.06 8.45
N GLY A 52 -0.86 25.53 7.53
CA GLY A 52 0.57 25.87 7.38
C GLY A 52 0.88 27.13 6.57
N ALA A 53 -0.11 27.80 5.98
CA ALA A 53 0.06 28.99 5.14
C ALA A 53 0.41 30.29 5.92
N GLY A 54 1.00 30.17 7.11
CA GLY A 54 1.42 31.27 7.97
C GLY A 54 2.95 31.42 8.02
N GLN A 55 3.44 32.51 7.43
CA GLN A 55 4.75 33.14 7.65
C GLN A 55 6.00 32.25 7.49
N ASN A 56 6.43 32.02 6.25
CA ASN A 56 7.83 32.13 5.81
C ASN A 56 7.88 31.85 4.30
N GLY A 57 8.30 32.84 3.50
CA GLY A 57 8.25 32.82 2.03
C GLY A 57 9.23 31.85 1.35
N SER A 58 9.19 30.57 1.71
CA SER A 58 9.88 29.51 0.96
C SER A 58 9.00 29.03 -0.20
N ILE A 59 9.63 28.67 -1.32
CA ILE A 59 9.01 28.04 -2.50
C ILE A 59 8.17 26.78 -2.16
N ALA A 60 8.40 26.13 -1.02
CA ALA A 60 7.59 25.00 -0.54
C ALA A 60 6.17 25.43 -0.09
N ASN A 61 5.99 26.69 0.33
CA ASN A 61 4.67 27.24 0.67
C ASN A 61 3.84 27.64 -0.56
N MET A 62 4.39 27.51 -1.77
CA MET A 62 3.68 27.86 -3.00
C MET A 62 2.81 26.71 -3.52
N PHE A 63 3.02 25.48 -3.04
CA PHE A 63 2.25 24.29 -3.45
C PHE A 63 2.04 23.29 -2.29
N PRO A 64 1.38 23.69 -1.19
CA PRO A 64 1.17 22.82 -0.03
C PRO A 64 0.36 21.55 -0.35
N ASP A 65 -0.31 21.52 -1.50
CA ASP A 65 -1.15 20.41 -1.97
C ASP A 65 -0.40 19.40 -2.87
N THR A 66 0.92 19.54 -3.06
CA THR A 66 1.74 18.67 -3.94
C THR A 66 2.43 17.51 -3.24
N VAL A 67 2.17 17.32 -1.95
CA VAL A 67 2.71 16.19 -1.19
C VAL A 67 1.65 15.12 -1.07
N GLY A 68 1.97 13.92 -1.51
CA GLY A 68 1.17 12.73 -1.26
C GLY A 68 2.01 11.51 -0.92
N SER A 69 1.31 10.42 -0.64
CA SER A 69 1.91 9.13 -0.31
C SER A 69 1.01 8.02 -0.82
N THR A 70 1.63 6.99 -1.38
CA THR A 70 0.97 5.69 -1.51
C THR A 70 0.83 5.04 -0.14
N ALA A 71 -0.10 4.10 -0.02
CA ALA A 71 -0.24 3.27 1.16
C ALA A 71 -0.74 1.88 0.79
N VAL A 72 0.05 0.87 1.14
CA VAL A 72 -0.36 -0.53 1.19
C VAL A 72 -0.36 -0.98 2.65
N VAL A 73 -1.49 -1.50 3.13
CA VAL A 73 -1.73 -1.84 4.52
C VAL A 73 -2.20 -3.29 4.59
N ALA A 74 -1.62 -4.08 5.48
CA ALA A 74 -2.07 -5.43 5.77
C ALA A 74 -2.50 -5.56 7.23
N VAL A 75 -3.73 -6.03 7.45
CA VAL A 75 -4.25 -6.41 8.76
C VAL A 75 -4.32 -7.93 8.85
N LEU A 76 -3.63 -8.48 9.84
CA LEU A 76 -3.58 -9.91 10.08
C LEU A 76 -4.43 -10.28 11.28
N SER A 77 -5.34 -11.22 11.08
CA SER A 77 -6.05 -11.92 12.15
C SER A 77 -5.66 -13.40 12.18
N PHE A 78 -6.21 -14.15 13.13
CA PHE A 78 -6.03 -15.61 13.16
C PHE A 78 -6.58 -16.30 11.91
N ARG A 79 -7.61 -15.73 11.25
CA ARG A 79 -8.34 -16.38 10.15
C ARG A 79 -8.16 -15.71 8.80
N HIS A 80 -7.86 -14.41 8.76
CA HIS A 80 -7.85 -13.62 7.54
C HIS A 80 -6.61 -12.72 7.43
N ILE A 81 -6.21 -12.47 6.19
CA ILE A 81 -5.32 -11.41 5.75
C ILE A 81 -6.19 -10.41 5.02
N VAL A 82 -6.22 -9.16 5.48
CA VAL A 82 -6.94 -8.08 4.80
C VAL A 82 -5.90 -7.09 4.29
N VAL A 83 -5.91 -6.79 3.00
CA VAL A 83 -5.01 -5.82 2.38
C VAL A 83 -5.83 -4.67 1.82
N ALA A 84 -5.42 -3.44 2.13
CA ALA A 84 -5.89 -2.23 1.45
C ALA A 84 -4.72 -1.59 0.71
N ASN A 85 -4.91 -1.27 -0.57
CA ASN A 85 -3.91 -0.58 -1.37
C ASN A 85 -4.48 0.74 -1.93
N CYS A 86 -3.70 1.80 -1.84
CA CYS A 86 -3.92 3.07 -2.51
C CYS A 86 -2.57 3.56 -3.06
N GLY A 87 -2.30 3.23 -4.33
CA GLY A 87 -1.08 3.62 -5.05
C GLY A 87 -0.43 2.43 -5.72
N ASP A 88 0.87 2.51 -5.96
CA ASP A 88 1.68 1.49 -6.64
C ASP A 88 2.72 0.80 -5.74
N SER A 89 2.59 0.97 -4.41
CA SER A 89 3.08 -0.05 -3.49
C SER A 89 2.27 -1.34 -3.64
N ARG A 90 2.86 -2.49 -3.30
CA ARG A 90 2.20 -3.79 -3.53
C ARG A 90 2.38 -4.77 -2.37
N ALA A 91 1.35 -5.59 -2.15
CA ALA A 91 1.35 -6.72 -1.23
C ALA A 91 1.26 -8.05 -1.98
N VAL A 92 2.15 -9.00 -1.66
CA VAL A 92 2.22 -10.33 -2.28
C VAL A 92 2.36 -11.40 -1.21
N LEU A 93 1.45 -12.38 -1.22
CA LEU A 93 1.49 -13.56 -0.36
C LEU A 93 2.24 -14.70 -1.06
N CYS A 94 3.21 -15.30 -0.36
CA CYS A 94 3.76 -16.59 -0.73
C CYS A 94 2.95 -17.71 -0.08
N ARG A 95 2.28 -18.53 -0.89
CA ARG A 95 1.50 -19.69 -0.43
C ARG A 95 1.93 -20.93 -1.22
N ASN A 96 2.43 -21.94 -0.52
CA ASN A 96 2.92 -23.18 -1.13
C ASN A 96 3.89 -22.93 -2.31
N GLY A 97 4.76 -21.93 -2.17
CA GLY A 97 5.76 -21.51 -3.17
C GLY A 97 5.20 -20.72 -4.35
N GLN A 98 3.91 -20.40 -4.35
CA GLN A 98 3.29 -19.54 -5.37
C GLN A 98 3.14 -18.12 -4.84
N ALA A 99 3.43 -17.14 -5.71
CA ALA A 99 3.20 -15.74 -5.45
C ALA A 99 1.73 -15.40 -5.78
N ILE A 100 0.99 -14.93 -4.78
CA ILE A 100 -0.41 -14.52 -4.88
C ILE A 100 -0.46 -13.02 -4.58
N PRO A 101 -0.61 -12.15 -5.59
CA PRO A 101 -0.82 -10.72 -5.37
C PRO A 101 -2.10 -10.51 -4.56
N LEU A 102 -2.01 -9.73 -3.48
CA LEU A 102 -3.16 -9.32 -2.67
C LEU A 102 -3.55 -7.85 -2.91
N SER A 103 -2.83 -7.18 -3.79
CA SER A 103 -3.16 -5.85 -4.30
C SER A 103 -2.78 -5.76 -5.78
N VAL A 104 -3.44 -4.85 -6.47
CA VAL A 104 -3.10 -4.44 -7.84
C VAL A 104 -2.68 -2.99 -7.78
N ASP A 105 -1.59 -2.65 -8.48
CA ASP A 105 -1.08 -1.29 -8.49
C ASP A 105 -2.06 -0.34 -9.19
N HIS A 106 -2.25 0.83 -8.61
CA HIS A 106 -3.04 1.91 -9.20
C HIS A 106 -2.19 2.70 -10.19
N LYS A 107 -1.85 2.09 -11.33
CA LYS A 107 -1.12 2.76 -12.42
C LYS A 107 -2.07 3.51 -13.36
N PRO A 108 -1.70 4.68 -13.91
CA PRO A 108 -2.58 5.47 -14.78
C PRO A 108 -3.03 4.77 -16.07
N ASP A 109 -2.28 3.78 -16.56
CA ASP A 109 -2.59 2.98 -17.74
C ASP A 109 -3.42 1.72 -17.45
N ARG A 110 -3.78 1.47 -16.18
CA ARG A 110 -4.77 0.44 -15.85
C ARG A 110 -6.12 0.87 -16.43
N GLU A 111 -6.77 -0.02 -17.18
CA GLU A 111 -7.92 0.33 -18.05
C GLU A 111 -9.04 1.08 -17.32
N ASP A 112 -9.37 0.65 -16.10
CA ASP A 112 -10.39 1.26 -15.25
C ASP A 112 -9.96 2.62 -14.67
N GLU A 113 -8.71 2.76 -14.26
CA GLU A 113 -8.15 4.02 -13.77
C GLU A 113 -8.03 5.06 -14.89
N MET A 114 -7.56 4.66 -16.07
CA MET A 114 -7.49 5.51 -17.25
C MET A 114 -8.88 6.02 -17.62
N ALA A 115 -9.87 5.13 -17.70
CA ALA A 115 -11.25 5.50 -17.98
C ALA A 115 -11.81 6.47 -16.93
N ARG A 116 -11.53 6.25 -15.63
CA ARG A 116 -11.94 7.16 -14.56
C ARG A 116 -11.32 8.55 -14.70
N ILE A 117 -10.02 8.62 -15.00
CA ILE A 117 -9.28 9.88 -15.18
C ILE A 117 -9.83 10.65 -16.39
N GLU A 118 -10.02 9.98 -17.54
CA GLU A 118 -10.53 10.61 -18.76
C GLU A 118 -11.99 11.05 -18.62
N ALA A 119 -12.83 10.25 -17.96
CA ALA A 119 -14.22 10.62 -17.67
C ALA A 119 -14.32 11.86 -16.78
N ALA A 120 -13.32 12.11 -15.93
CA ALA A 120 -13.20 13.32 -15.12
C ALA A 120 -12.61 14.52 -15.88
N GLY A 121 -12.30 14.39 -17.18
CA GLY A 121 -11.71 15.43 -18.01
C GLY A 121 -10.17 15.47 -18.01
N GLY A 122 -9.53 14.48 -17.38
CA GLY A 122 -8.09 14.35 -17.29
C GLY A 122 -7.47 13.71 -18.53
N LYS A 123 -6.15 13.52 -18.48
CA LYS A 123 -5.39 12.82 -19.53
C LYS A 123 -4.35 11.91 -18.90
N VAL A 124 -4.13 10.76 -19.52
CA VAL A 124 -3.01 9.86 -19.21
C VAL A 124 -1.96 10.02 -20.32
N ILE A 125 -0.74 10.39 -19.93
CA ILE A 125 0.35 10.75 -20.86
C ILE A 125 1.53 9.83 -20.59
N CYS A 126 2.04 9.16 -21.63
CA CYS A 126 3.29 8.41 -21.53
C CYS A 126 4.49 9.35 -21.65
N TRP A 127 5.11 9.68 -20.52
CA TRP A 127 6.32 10.50 -20.41
C TRP A 127 7.22 9.92 -19.33
N ASN A 128 8.23 9.13 -19.73
CA ASN A 128 9.05 8.32 -18.81
C ASN A 128 8.17 7.52 -17.84
N GLY A 129 7.25 6.73 -18.41
CA GLY A 129 6.16 6.05 -17.70
C GLY A 129 4.80 6.73 -17.93
N TRP A 130 3.72 6.01 -17.65
CA TRP A 130 2.36 6.53 -17.75
C TRP A 130 2.06 7.44 -16.56
N ARG A 131 1.57 8.64 -16.85
CA ARG A 131 1.37 9.68 -15.85
C ARG A 131 0.03 10.38 -15.99
N VAL A 132 -0.62 10.67 -14.85
CA VAL A 132 -1.81 11.53 -14.78
C VAL A 132 -1.39 12.96 -15.08
N LEU A 133 -1.96 13.55 -16.12
CA LEU A 133 -1.61 14.87 -16.66
C LEU A 133 -0.12 15.07 -16.96
N GLY A 134 0.63 13.97 -17.17
CA GLY A 134 2.08 14.03 -17.36
C GLY A 134 2.89 14.25 -16.06
N VAL A 135 2.24 14.25 -14.90
CA VAL A 135 2.84 14.58 -13.60
C VAL A 135 3.11 13.32 -12.76
N LEU A 136 2.07 12.69 -12.22
CA LEU A 136 2.21 11.57 -11.27
C LEU A 136 2.10 10.21 -11.95
N ALA A 137 2.96 9.26 -11.56
CA ALA A 137 3.04 7.91 -12.12
C ALA A 137 2.08 6.90 -11.45
N MET A 138 1.28 7.36 -10.49
CA MET A 138 0.19 6.64 -9.85
C MET A 138 -1.13 7.39 -10.06
N SER A 139 -2.24 6.66 -10.02
CA SER A 139 -3.60 7.19 -10.22
C SER A 139 -4.37 7.40 -8.91
N ARG A 140 -3.85 6.89 -7.79
CA ARG A 140 -4.43 7.00 -6.45
C ARG A 140 -3.35 7.24 -5.41
N ALA A 141 -3.61 8.12 -4.46
CA ALA A 141 -2.71 8.46 -3.35
C ALA A 141 -3.51 9.15 -2.23
N ILE A 142 -2.96 9.16 -1.01
CA ILE A 142 -3.39 10.05 0.07
C ILE A 142 -2.60 11.36 -0.08
N GLY A 143 -3.29 12.50 -0.17
CA GLY A 143 -2.70 13.80 -0.52
C GLY A 143 -2.78 14.07 -2.01
N ASP A 144 -1.77 14.75 -2.57
CA ASP A 144 -1.72 15.14 -3.99
C ASP A 144 -2.97 15.90 -4.48
N HIS A 145 -3.59 16.69 -3.59
CA HIS A 145 -4.88 17.37 -3.84
C HIS A 145 -4.85 18.33 -5.03
N PHE A 146 -3.66 18.80 -5.43
CA PHE A 146 -3.50 19.63 -6.63
C PHE A 146 -3.90 18.94 -7.95
N LEU A 147 -4.00 17.61 -7.95
CA LEU A 147 -4.44 16.80 -9.09
C LEU A 147 -5.84 16.23 -8.91
N GLU A 148 -6.62 16.74 -7.97
CA GLU A 148 -8.05 16.44 -7.95
C GLU A 148 -8.75 16.99 -9.20
N PRO A 149 -9.77 16.28 -9.73
CA PRO A 149 -10.35 15.03 -9.22
C PRO A 149 -9.69 13.74 -9.76
N TYR A 150 -8.52 13.84 -10.40
CA TYR A 150 -7.89 12.73 -11.10
C TYR A 150 -7.19 11.75 -10.16
N ILE A 151 -6.55 12.25 -9.11
CA ILE A 151 -6.01 11.43 -8.02
C ILE A 151 -7.04 11.33 -6.91
N ILE A 152 -7.31 10.10 -6.47
CA ILE A 152 -8.26 9.82 -5.38
C ILE A 152 -7.60 8.99 -4.28
N ALA A 153 -8.04 9.17 -3.04
CA ALA A 153 -7.52 8.44 -1.89
C ALA A 153 -8.25 7.11 -1.62
N GLU A 154 -9.22 6.71 -2.45
CA GLU A 154 -10.01 5.49 -2.23
C GLU A 154 -9.17 4.20 -2.44
N PRO A 155 -9.02 3.36 -1.40
CA PRO A 155 -8.26 2.13 -1.50
C PRO A 155 -9.09 1.00 -2.13
N GLU A 156 -8.39 0.04 -2.74
CA GLU A 156 -8.94 -1.27 -3.06
C GLU A 156 -8.62 -2.26 -1.94
N VAL A 157 -9.63 -3.02 -1.52
CA VAL A 157 -9.54 -3.94 -0.37
C VAL A 157 -9.70 -5.38 -0.82
N THR A 158 -8.74 -6.22 -0.43
CA THR A 158 -8.78 -7.67 -0.64
C THR A 158 -8.77 -8.39 0.70
N MET A 159 -9.73 -9.29 0.92
CA MET A 159 -9.72 -10.20 2.07
C MET A 159 -9.44 -11.63 1.60
N LEU A 160 -8.48 -12.28 2.25
CA LEU A 160 -8.13 -13.67 1.98
C LEU A 160 -8.12 -14.48 3.28
N ARG A 161 -8.75 -15.66 3.27
CA ARG A 161 -8.63 -16.62 4.37
C ARG A 161 -7.21 -17.19 4.44
N ARG A 162 -6.68 -17.22 5.66
CA ARG A 162 -5.39 -17.83 5.97
C ARG A 162 -5.42 -19.33 5.78
N SER A 163 -4.26 -19.87 5.42
CA SER A 163 -4.02 -21.30 5.22
C SER A 163 -2.74 -21.70 5.94
N HIS A 164 -2.65 -22.96 6.38
CA HIS A 164 -1.41 -23.55 6.88
C HIS A 164 -0.29 -23.60 5.83
N LYS A 165 -0.65 -23.36 4.55
CA LYS A 165 0.28 -23.27 3.42
C LYS A 165 0.85 -21.85 3.24
N ASP A 166 0.43 -20.88 4.04
CA ASP A 166 0.95 -19.51 4.00
C ASP A 166 2.36 -19.49 4.58
N GLU A 167 3.31 -19.03 3.77
CA GLU A 167 4.73 -19.01 4.14
C GLU A 167 5.15 -17.62 4.60
N CYS A 168 4.90 -16.60 3.78
CA CYS A 168 5.17 -15.22 4.14
C CYS A 168 4.32 -14.24 3.34
N LEU A 169 4.14 -13.05 3.89
CA LEU A 169 3.54 -11.90 3.22
C LEU A 169 4.61 -10.81 3.04
N ILE A 170 4.69 -10.23 1.84
CA ILE A 170 5.64 -9.19 1.47
C ILE A 170 4.85 -7.93 1.12
N LEU A 171 5.13 -6.82 1.77
CA LEU A 171 4.67 -5.48 1.38
C LEU A 171 5.89 -4.68 0.98
N ALA A 172 5.87 -3.99 -0.14
CA ALA A 172 6.97 -3.12 -0.53
C ALA A 172 6.53 -1.97 -1.43
N SER A 173 7.37 -0.93 -1.50
CA SER A 173 7.28 0.13 -2.50
C SER A 173 7.64 -0.38 -3.91
N ASP A 174 7.25 0.38 -4.92
CA ASP A 174 7.63 0.19 -6.33
C ASP A 174 9.15 0.12 -6.55
N GLY A 175 9.96 0.81 -5.72
CA GLY A 175 11.41 0.63 -5.72
C GLY A 175 11.88 -0.84 -5.61
N LEU A 176 11.09 -1.75 -5.02
CA LEU A 176 11.30 -3.21 -5.13
C LEU A 176 10.67 -3.79 -6.41
N TRP A 177 9.38 -3.51 -6.62
CA TRP A 177 8.54 -4.20 -7.61
C TRP A 177 8.84 -3.83 -9.07
N ASP A 178 9.49 -2.69 -9.30
CA ASP A 178 9.93 -2.25 -10.63
C ASP A 178 11.06 -3.11 -11.19
N VAL A 179 11.85 -3.73 -10.31
CA VAL A 179 13.03 -4.53 -10.69
C VAL A 179 12.92 -6.01 -10.30
N ILE A 180 12.05 -6.36 -9.35
CA ILE A 180 11.86 -7.75 -8.89
C ILE A 180 10.42 -8.20 -9.13
N SER A 181 10.27 -9.34 -9.81
CA SER A 181 8.97 -9.96 -10.03
C SER A 181 8.38 -10.54 -8.73
N ASN A 182 7.04 -10.61 -8.65
CA ASN A 182 6.33 -11.24 -7.52
C ASN A 182 6.87 -12.65 -7.20
N ARG A 183 7.18 -13.44 -8.24
CA ARG A 183 7.72 -14.79 -8.12
C ARG A 183 9.11 -14.80 -7.49
N ASP A 184 9.99 -13.94 -7.96
CA ASP A 184 11.38 -13.87 -7.49
C ASP A 184 11.44 -13.36 -6.05
N ALA A 185 10.63 -12.35 -5.71
CA ALA A 185 10.51 -11.86 -4.34
C ALA A 185 10.07 -12.97 -3.37
N CYS A 186 9.01 -13.72 -3.72
CA CYS A 186 8.58 -14.86 -2.92
C CYS A 186 9.65 -15.95 -2.81
N LEU A 187 10.41 -16.21 -3.88
CA LEU A 187 11.48 -17.21 -3.87
C LEU A 187 12.63 -16.81 -2.94
N ILE A 188 13.05 -15.54 -2.99
CA ILE A 188 14.10 -15.00 -2.12
C ILE A 188 13.66 -15.08 -0.66
N ALA A 189 12.49 -14.53 -0.33
CA ALA A 189 11.97 -14.54 1.03
C ALA A 189 11.81 -15.98 1.57
N ARG A 190 11.24 -16.89 0.76
CA ARG A 190 11.11 -18.31 1.11
C ARG A 190 12.45 -18.97 1.40
N ARG A 191 13.48 -18.73 0.58
CA ARG A 191 14.82 -19.32 0.78
C ARG A 191 15.46 -18.83 2.09
N CYS A 192 15.37 -17.54 2.37
CA CYS A 192 15.85 -16.97 3.63
C CYS A 192 15.15 -17.62 4.84
N LEU A 193 13.83 -17.68 4.81
CA LEU A 193 13.02 -18.25 5.88
C LEU A 193 13.27 -19.77 6.05
N ALA A 194 13.43 -20.52 4.96
CA ALA A 194 13.75 -21.95 4.99
C ALA A 194 15.13 -22.22 5.60
N ALA A 195 16.10 -21.32 5.41
CA ALA A 195 17.42 -21.36 6.04
C ALA A 195 17.40 -20.95 7.54
N LYS A 196 16.22 -20.91 8.17
CA LYS A 196 15.99 -20.48 9.57
C LYS A 196 16.50 -19.07 9.87
N LYS A 197 16.56 -18.20 8.86
CA LYS A 197 16.74 -16.76 9.06
C LYS A 197 15.40 -16.13 9.43
N ASP A 198 15.46 -14.96 10.07
CA ASP A 198 14.27 -14.20 10.44
C ASP A 198 13.72 -13.39 9.26
N ALA A 199 12.54 -12.82 9.47
CA ALA A 199 11.87 -11.98 8.47
C ALA A 199 12.66 -10.71 8.14
N GLN A 200 13.42 -10.17 9.10
CA GLN A 200 14.27 -9.00 8.88
C GLN A 200 15.36 -9.30 7.86
N PHE A 201 16.03 -10.44 7.97
CA PHE A 201 17.04 -10.87 7.00
C PHE A 201 16.42 -11.05 5.60
N ALA A 202 15.22 -11.62 5.51
CA ALA A 202 14.51 -11.76 4.23
C ALA A 202 14.19 -10.39 3.60
N ALA A 203 13.73 -9.41 4.40
CA ALA A 203 13.49 -8.05 3.92
C ALA A 203 14.78 -7.38 3.43
N THR A 204 15.89 -7.49 4.16
CA THR A 204 17.19 -6.96 3.75
C THR A 204 17.71 -7.62 2.47
N ALA A 205 17.52 -8.93 2.31
CA ALA A 205 17.91 -9.63 1.08
C ALA A 205 17.13 -9.12 -0.14
N LEU A 206 15.83 -8.83 0.01
CA LEU A 206 15.00 -8.25 -1.05
C LEU A 206 15.48 -6.84 -1.44
N VAL A 207 15.80 -6.00 -0.46
CA VAL A 207 16.36 -4.66 -0.70
C VAL A 207 17.69 -4.75 -1.45
N GLN A 208 18.58 -5.63 -1.02
CA GLN A 208 19.89 -5.83 -1.65
C GLN A 208 19.75 -6.31 -3.09
N GLU A 209 18.88 -7.30 -3.34
CA GLU A 209 18.61 -7.79 -4.69
C GLU A 209 18.08 -6.67 -5.60
N ALA A 210 17.21 -5.79 -5.09
CA ALA A 210 16.68 -4.70 -5.90
C ALA A 210 17.76 -3.66 -6.26
N HIS A 211 18.68 -3.37 -5.35
CA HIS A 211 19.86 -2.56 -5.66
C HIS A 211 20.77 -3.22 -6.71
N GLU A 212 21.03 -4.52 -6.57
CA GLU A 212 21.85 -5.28 -7.53
C GLU A 212 21.21 -5.33 -8.93
N LYS A 213 19.88 -5.31 -9.00
CA LYS A 213 19.12 -5.20 -10.25
C LYS A 213 18.97 -3.77 -10.77
N GLY A 214 19.58 -2.78 -10.11
CA GLY A 214 19.68 -1.41 -10.59
C GLY A 214 18.53 -0.50 -10.18
N SER A 215 17.76 -0.83 -9.13
CA SER A 215 16.78 0.10 -8.58
C SER A 215 17.46 1.39 -8.11
N SER A 216 16.99 2.51 -8.65
CA SER A 216 17.46 3.87 -8.32
C SER A 216 16.51 4.61 -7.39
N ASP A 217 15.45 3.95 -6.91
CA ASP A 217 14.41 4.55 -6.09
C ASP A 217 14.57 4.19 -4.60
N ASN A 218 13.75 4.80 -3.74
CA ASN A 218 13.63 4.44 -2.34
C ASN A 218 12.96 3.07 -2.19
N ILE A 219 13.66 2.15 -1.52
CA ILE A 219 13.18 0.78 -1.33
C ILE A 219 12.77 0.58 0.13
N SER A 220 11.49 0.26 0.33
CA SER A 220 10.98 -0.15 1.64
C SER A 220 10.33 -1.53 1.50
N VAL A 221 10.71 -2.47 2.37
CA VAL A 221 10.20 -3.85 2.35
C VAL A 221 9.83 -4.29 3.76
N VAL A 222 8.63 -4.84 3.91
CA VAL A 222 8.16 -5.54 5.11
C VAL A 222 7.91 -6.99 4.74
N VAL A 223 8.57 -7.91 5.45
CA VAL A 223 8.30 -9.35 5.34
C VAL A 223 7.67 -9.83 6.64
N ILE A 224 6.61 -10.62 6.54
CA ILE A 224 5.92 -11.22 7.67
C ILE A 224 5.99 -12.73 7.53
N ASP A 225 6.64 -13.43 8.47
CA ASP A 225 6.68 -14.89 8.51
C ASP A 225 5.34 -15.44 9.01
N LEU A 226 4.63 -16.20 8.17
CA LEU A 226 3.30 -16.72 8.47
C LEU A 226 3.31 -18.19 8.91
N ARG A 227 4.47 -18.86 8.90
CA ARG A 227 4.59 -20.30 9.16
C ARG A 227 4.24 -20.71 10.59
N HIS A 228 4.43 -19.81 11.54
CA HIS A 228 4.26 -20.09 12.97
C HIS A 228 2.92 -19.59 13.55
N GLY A 229 2.08 -18.93 12.75
CA GLY A 229 0.83 -18.32 13.22
C GLY A 229 -0.42 -19.19 13.11
N ALA A 230 -0.30 -20.47 12.71
CA ALA A 230 -1.42 -21.41 12.62
C ALA A 230 -1.58 -22.29 13.88
N THR A 231 -0.60 -22.26 14.79
CA THR A 231 -0.67 -22.89 16.10
C THR A 231 -0.90 -21.80 17.14
N GLY A 232 -2.08 -21.78 17.77
CA GLY A 232 -2.53 -20.73 18.69
C GLY A 232 -1.71 -20.61 19.98
N THR A 233 -0.48 -20.11 19.87
CA THR A 233 0.32 -19.73 21.03
C THR A 233 1.00 -18.41 20.71
N ILE A 234 0.43 -17.35 21.26
CA ILE A 234 1.06 -16.03 21.35
C ILE A 234 2.33 -16.23 22.19
N ARG A 235 3.50 -15.94 21.63
CA ARG A 235 4.72 -15.70 22.40
C ARG A 235 4.92 -14.21 22.54
#